data_AF-A0A2S6HYE0-F1
#
_entry.id   AF-A0A2S6HYE0-F1
#
_cell.length_a   1.000
_cell.length_b   1.000
_cell.length_c   1.000
_cell.angle_alpha   90.00
_cell.angle_beta   90.00
_cell.angle_gamma   90.00
#
_symmetry.space_group_name_H-M   'P 1'
#
loop_
_entity.id
_entity.type
_entity.pdbx_description
1 polymer ?
#
loop_
_entity_poly.entity_id
_entity_poly.type
_entity_poly.pdbx_seq_one_letter_code
_entity_poly.pdbx_strand_id
1 'polypeptide(L)' 'MSKAKDTKKTVREPVKFNREALLASKEFSGYQPDFAKVLLTKPEYTLEEAKEILDKFFENKEEK' A
#
# COMPACT_ATOMS: atom_id res chain seq x y z
N MET A 1 -14.17 22.47 0.12
CA MET A 1 -13.07 22.64 -0.85
C MET A 1 -12.17 21.42 -0.77
N SER A 2 -11.98 20.74 -1.92
CA SER A 2 -10.96 19.71 -2.17
C SER A 2 -11.10 18.37 -1.41
N LYS A 3 -11.05 17.18 -2.02
CA LYS A 3 -11.01 16.71 -3.41
C LYS A 3 -11.26 15.19 -3.32
N ALA A 4 -11.95 14.64 -4.32
CA ALA A 4 -12.29 13.23 -4.51
C ALA A 4 -11.17 12.23 -4.19
N LYS A 5 -11.56 11.04 -3.72
CA LYS A 5 -10.99 9.77 -4.18
C LYS A 5 -12.11 8.73 -4.34
N ASP A 6 -12.85 8.85 -5.43
CA ASP A 6 -13.40 7.70 -6.14
C ASP A 6 -12.24 6.76 -6.50
N THR A 7 -12.21 5.56 -5.93
CA THR A 7 -11.52 4.44 -6.56
C THR A 7 -12.44 3.24 -6.54
N LYS A 8 -13.20 3.17 -7.62
CA LYS A 8 -13.99 2.05 -8.12
C LYS A 8 -13.18 0.75 -8.02
N LYS A 9 -13.53 -0.09 -7.04
CA LYS A 9 -13.06 -1.47 -6.86
C LYS A 9 -13.51 -2.31 -8.07
N THR A 10 -12.75 -2.25 -9.17
CA THR A 10 -12.89 -3.16 -10.30
C THR A 10 -12.09 -4.40 -9.95
N VAL A 11 -12.81 -5.44 -9.53
CA VAL A 11 -12.30 -6.79 -9.30
C VAL A 11 -11.82 -7.32 -10.64
N ARG A 12 -10.51 -7.27 -10.86
CA ARG A 12 -9.79 -7.99 -11.91
C ARG A 12 -8.61 -8.66 -11.20
N GLU A 13 -8.21 -9.82 -11.71
CA GLU A 13 -7.22 -10.76 -11.14
C GLU A 13 -6.07 -10.08 -10.38
N PRO A 14 -5.50 -10.73 -9.34
CA PRO A 14 -4.46 -10.16 -8.50
C PRO A 14 -3.22 -9.77 -9.31
N VAL A 15 -3.21 -8.53 -9.83
CA VAL A 15 -2.10 -7.97 -10.57
C VAL A 15 -1.00 -7.70 -9.57
N LYS A 16 0.13 -8.40 -9.77
CA LYS A 16 1.35 -8.13 -9.02
C LYS A 16 2.05 -6.94 -9.65
N PHE A 17 2.50 -6.05 -8.79
CA PHE A 17 3.26 -4.89 -9.15
C PHE A 17 4.61 -4.96 -8.44
N ASN A 18 5.63 -4.41 -9.09
CA ASN A 18 6.91 -4.16 -8.42
C ASN A 18 6.68 -3.24 -7.22
N ARG A 19 7.35 -3.53 -6.10
CA ARG A 19 7.17 -2.74 -4.88
C ARG A 19 7.42 -1.26 -5.12
N GLU A 20 8.39 -0.90 -5.96
CA GLU A 20 8.72 0.50 -6.23
C GLU A 20 7.58 1.22 -6.95
N ALA A 21 6.93 0.54 -7.90
CA ALA A 21 5.76 1.06 -8.60
C ALA A 21 4.54 1.18 -7.65
N LEU A 22 4.37 0.21 -6.74
CA LEU A 22 3.37 0.25 -5.68
C LEU A 22 3.57 1.46 -4.76
N LEU A 23 4.79 1.66 -4.26
CA LEU A 23 5.12 2.75 -3.34
C LEU A 23 5.04 4.13 -4.00
N ALA A 24 5.25 4.21 -5.32
CA ALA A 24 5.01 5.42 -6.10
C ALA A 24 3.52 5.71 -6.32
N SER A 25 2.63 4.75 -6.07
CA SER A 25 1.19 4.94 -6.23
C SER A 25 0.59 5.87 -5.18
N LYS A 26 -0.49 6.55 -5.56
CA LYS A 26 -1.20 7.54 -4.75
C LYS A 26 -1.90 6.96 -3.53
N GLU A 27 -2.06 5.64 -3.48
CA GLU A 27 -2.57 4.90 -2.32
C GLU A 27 -1.52 4.75 -1.23
N PHE A 28 -0.23 4.65 -1.60
CA PHE A 28 0.87 4.44 -0.67
C PHE A 28 1.64 5.71 -0.32
N SER A 29 1.29 6.85 -0.93
CA SER A 29 1.92 8.15 -0.65
C SER A 29 1.78 8.64 0.80
N GLY A 30 0.91 8.01 1.61
CA GLY A 30 0.79 8.29 3.04
C GLY A 30 1.82 7.56 3.91
N TYR A 31 2.51 6.55 3.37
CA TYR A 31 3.54 5.80 4.08
C TYR A 31 4.94 6.30 3.72
N GLN A 32 5.89 6.18 4.66
CA GLN A 32 7.29 6.47 4.34
C GLN A 32 7.85 5.40 3.39
N PRO A 33 8.43 5.79 2.23
CA PRO A 33 8.91 4.84 1.23
C PRO A 33 10.02 3.93 1.75
N ASP A 34 10.91 4.44 2.61
CA ASP A 34 11.97 3.63 3.23
C ASP A 34 11.41 2.54 4.14
N PHE A 35 10.44 2.88 4.99
CA PHE A 35 9.78 1.88 5.84
C PHE A 35 9.01 0.87 5.02
N ALA A 36 8.28 1.34 4.02
CA ALA A 36 7.51 0.46 3.18
C ALA A 36 8.40 -0.48 2.36
N LYS A 37 9.59 -0.03 1.94
CA LYS A 37 10.64 -0.89 1.37
C LYS A 37 11.18 -1.91 2.38
N VAL A 38 11.31 -1.59 3.66
CA VAL A 38 11.78 -2.56 4.65
C VAL A 38 10.71 -3.62 4.94
N LEU A 39 9.43 -3.22 5.01
CA LEU A 39 8.30 -4.11 5.28
C LEU A 39 7.94 -4.99 4.08
N LEU A 40 8.01 -4.44 2.87
CA LEU A 40 7.80 -5.16 1.61
C LEU A 40 9.12 -5.81 1.17
N THR A 41 9.46 -6.94 1.80
CA THR A 41 10.70 -7.70 1.58
C THR A 41 10.77 -8.39 0.22
N LYS A 42 9.63 -8.71 -0.40
CA LYS A 42 9.55 -9.31 -1.74
C LYS A 42 9.65 -8.22 -2.83
N PRO A 43 10.09 -8.58 -4.04
CA PRO A 43 10.12 -7.63 -5.15
C PRO A 43 8.72 -7.26 -5.66
N GLU A 44 7.76 -8.17 -5.54
CA GLU A 44 6.42 -8.05 -6.11
C GLU A 44 5.32 -8.32 -5.09
N TYR A 45 4.28 -7.50 -5.14
CA TYR A 45 3.11 -7.61 -4.29
C TYR A 45 1.85 -7.24 -5.07
N THR A 46 0.70 -7.72 -4.60
CA THR A 46 -0.59 -7.13 -4.98
C THR A 46 -0.85 -5.86 -4.18
N LEU A 47 -1.76 -5.00 -4.66
CA LEU A 47 -2.18 -3.80 -3.93
C LEU A 47 -2.69 -4.15 -2.53
N GLU A 48 -3.49 -5.21 -2.42
CA GLU A 48 -4.10 -5.66 -1.16
C GLU A 48 -3.07 -6.23 -0.19
N GLU A 49 -2.16 -7.10 -0.64
CA GLU A 49 -1.09 -7.64 0.22
C GLU A 49 -0.16 -6.53 0.72
N ALA A 50 0.27 -5.64 -0.16
CA ALA A 50 1.16 -4.55 0.22
C ALA A 50 0.47 -3.63 1.24
N LYS A 51 -0.81 -3.31 1.02
CA LYS A 51 -1.60 -2.50 1.94
C LYS A 51 -1.71 -3.18 3.30
N GLU A 52 -2.11 -4.46 3.34
CA GLU A 52 -2.31 -5.18 4.60
C GLU A 52 -1.03 -5.27 5.45
N ILE A 53 0.14 -5.47 4.83
CA ILE A 53 1.42 -5.52 5.54
C ILE A 53 1.75 -4.17 6.16
N LEU A 54 1.59 -3.08 5.40
CA LEU A 54 1.86 -1.74 5.90
C LEU A 54 0.84 -1.35 6.98
N ASP A 55 -0.45 -1.57 6.71
CA ASP A 55 -1.54 -1.27 7.63
C ASP A 55 -1.33 -1.98 8.97
N LYS A 56 -1.03 -3.28 8.97
CA LYS A 56 -0.71 -4.04 10.20
C LYS A 56 0.45 -3.47 10.99
N PHE A 57 1.45 -2.87 10.34
CA PHE A 57 2.61 -2.28 11.01
C PHE A 57 2.32 -0.86 11.54
N PHE A 58 1.59 -0.06 10.77
CA PHE A 58 1.26 1.32 11.15
C PHE A 58 0.05 1.43 12.08
N GLU A 59 -0.91 0.50 12.01
CA GLU A 59 -2.11 0.42 12.86
C GLU A 59 -1.80 -0.21 14.23
N ASN A 60 -0.77 -1.07 14.34
CA ASN A 60 -0.24 -1.55 15.64
C ASN A 60 0.37 -0.45 16.52
N LYS A 61 0.23 0.82 16.16
CA LYS A 61 0.61 1.96 16.99
C LYS A 61 -0.51 2.44 17.93
N GLU A 62 -1.72 1.86 17.86
CA GLU A 62 -2.85 2.18 18.73
C GLU A 62 -3.43 0.97 19.50
N GLU A 63 -2.58 0.12 20.09
CA GLU A 63 -2.99 -0.62 21.29
C GLU A 63 -2.25 -0.05 22.51
N LYS A 64 -2.96 0.80 23.25
CA LYS A 64 -2.61 1.28 24.57
C LYS A 64 -3.78 1.03 25.53
#